data_AF-A0A846BMS1-F1
#
_entry.id   AF-A0A846BMS1-F1
#
_cell.length_a   1.000
_cell.length_b   1.000
_cell.length_c   1.000
_cell.angle_alpha   90.00
_cell.angle_beta   90.00
_cell.angle_gamma   90.00
#
_symmetry.space_group_name_H-M   'P 1'
#
loop_
_entity.id
_entity.type
_entity.pdbx_description
1 polymer ?
#
loop_
_entity_poly.entity_id
_entity_poly.type
_entity_poly.pdbx_seq_one_letter_code
_entity_poly.pdbx_strand_id
1 'polypeptide(L)' 'MTLFPPGKGGGEGVAYGYKGKEVLIHTITEGNGMPMANRTTPTNGSERENVLCLMLFLP' A
#
# COMPACT_ATOMS: atom_id res chain seq x y z
N MET A 1 -23.45 -12.59 -2.43
CA MET A 1 -22.34 -11.63 -2.26
C MET A 1 -21.50 -11.67 -3.53
N THR A 2 -21.29 -10.54 -4.20
CA THR A 2 -20.64 -10.46 -5.52
C THR A 2 -19.14 -10.22 -5.37
N LEU A 3 -18.32 -11.03 -6.03
CA LEU A 3 -16.87 -10.82 -6.06
C LEU A 3 -16.55 -9.66 -7.00
N PHE A 4 -15.83 -8.65 -6.51
CA PHE A 4 -15.32 -7.59 -7.38
C PHE A 4 -14.02 -8.05 -8.03
N PRO A 5 -13.89 -7.94 -9.38
CA PRO A 5 -12.64 -8.28 -10.04
C PRO A 5 -11.52 -7.34 -9.58
N PRO A 6 -10.27 -7.82 -9.45
CA PRO A 6 -9.13 -6.97 -9.10
C PRO A 6 -8.94 -5.83 -10.11
N GLY A 7 -8.75 -4.60 -9.63
CA GLY A 7 -8.37 -3.45 -10.47
C GLY A 7 -6.88 -3.48 -10.84
N LYS A 8 -6.52 -2.85 -11.97
CA LYS A 8 -5.11 -2.65 -12.35
C LYS A 8 -4.38 -1.86 -11.26
N GLY A 9 -3.25 -2.39 -10.77
CA GLY A 9 -2.27 -1.64 -10.00
C GLY A 9 -2.41 -1.61 -8.47
N GLY A 10 -3.28 -2.41 -7.84
CA GLY A 10 -3.42 -2.34 -6.37
C GLY A 10 -4.02 -3.55 -5.66
N GLY A 11 -4.22 -4.67 -6.37
CA GLY A 11 -4.87 -5.87 -5.83
C GLY A 11 -3.94 -7.05 -5.55
N GLU A 12 -2.64 -6.94 -5.87
CA GLU A 12 -1.68 -8.02 -5.59
C GLU A 12 -1.56 -8.23 -4.07
N GLY A 13 -2.03 -9.38 -3.59
CA GLY A 13 -2.13 -9.71 -2.16
C GLY A 13 -3.54 -9.60 -1.55
N VAL A 14 -4.51 -9.05 -2.27
CA VAL A 14 -5.92 -9.03 -1.83
C VAL A 14 -6.59 -10.35 -2.24
N ALA A 15 -6.65 -11.31 -1.31
CA ALA A 15 -7.15 -12.67 -1.57
C ALA A 15 -8.61 -12.75 -2.11
N TYR A 16 -9.44 -11.73 -1.88
CA TYR A 16 -10.83 -11.61 -2.36
C TYR A 16 -11.35 -10.19 -2.08
N GLY A 17 -12.18 -9.61 -2.96
CA GLY A 17 -12.76 -8.27 -2.79
C GLY A 17 -14.19 -8.30 -2.24
N TYR A 18 -14.37 -7.90 -0.98
CA TYR A 18 -15.67 -7.58 -0.36
C TYR A 18 -15.63 -6.14 0.21
N LYS A 19 -16.80 -5.56 0.49
CA LYS A 19 -16.95 -4.24 1.15
C LYS A 19 -16.12 -4.21 2.45
N GLY A 20 -15.25 -3.20 2.61
CA GLY A 20 -14.40 -3.05 3.81
C GLY A 20 -12.94 -3.52 3.67
N LYS A 21 -12.46 -3.83 2.45
CA LYS A 21 -11.02 -3.97 2.21
C LYS A 21 -10.45 -2.69 1.64
N GLU A 22 -9.51 -2.12 2.38
CA GLU A 22 -8.86 -0.85 2.07
C GLU A 22 -7.43 -1.10 1.56
N VAL A 23 -6.84 -0.04 1.01
CA VAL A 23 -5.42 0.03 0.69
C VAL A 23 -4.79 1.13 1.54
N LEU A 24 -3.56 0.90 1.98
CA LEU A 24 -2.74 1.89 2.66
C LEU A 24 -1.71 2.45 1.68
N ILE A 25 -1.61 3.77 1.64
CA ILE A 25 -0.60 4.49 0.87
C ILE A 25 0.44 5.04 1.85
N HIS A 26 1.64 4.46 1.82
CA HIS A 26 2.78 4.91 2.61
C HIS A 26 3.64 5.85 1.75
N THR A 27 3.96 7.05 2.25
CA THR A 27 4.78 8.02 1.52
C THR A 27 5.89 8.56 2.42
N ILE A 28 7.13 8.50 1.96
CA ILE A 28 8.25 9.25 2.56
C ILE A 28 8.39 10.57 1.83
N THR A 29 8.46 11.64 2.60
CA THR A 29 8.68 13.01 2.12
C THR A 29 9.97 13.55 2.70
N GLU A 30 10.65 14.43 1.96
CA GLU A 30 11.72 15.25 2.55
C GLU A 30 11.13 16.30 3.51
N GLY A 31 11.99 17.03 4.24
CA GLY A 31 11.56 18.05 5.21
C GLY A 31 10.68 19.18 4.65
N ASN A 32 10.74 19.44 3.33
CA ASN A 32 9.92 20.44 2.65
C ASN A 32 8.61 19.86 2.05
N GLY A 33 8.34 18.57 2.25
CA GLY A 33 7.13 17.90 1.78
C GLY A 33 7.20 17.32 0.36
N MET A 34 8.36 17.34 -0.31
CA MET A 34 8.50 16.68 -1.62
C MET A 34 8.49 15.15 -1.45
N PRO A 35 7.62 14.41 -2.15
CA PRO A 35 7.55 12.95 -2.04
C PRO A 35 8.78 12.31 -2.68
N MET A 36 9.50 11.50 -1.91
CA MET A 36 10.71 10.80 -2.36
C MET A 36 10.41 9.36 -2.79
N ALA A 37 9.53 8.67 -2.06
CA ALA A 37 9.13 7.31 -2.36
C ALA A 37 7.71 7.05 -1.84
N ASN A 38 6.97 6.16 -2.53
CA ASN A 38 5.65 5.72 -2.10
C ASN A 38 5.49 4.20 -2.28
N ARG A 39 4.60 3.61 -1.49
CA ARG A 39 4.19 2.21 -1.64
C ARG A 39 2.73 2.06 -1.26
N THR A 40 1.97 1.40 -2.12
CA THR A 40 0.59 1.02 -1.86
C THR A 40 0.54 -0.43 -1.45
N THR A 41 -0.14 -0.72 -0.34
CA THR A 41 -0.26 -2.08 0.20
C THR A 41 -1.69 -2.37 0.62
N PRO A 42 -2.12 -3.64 0.63
CA PRO A 42 -3.38 -4.01 1.27
C PRO A 42 -3.36 -3.71 2.78
N THR A 43 -4.50 -3.34 3.36
CA THR A 43 -4.62 -3.01 4.81
C THR A 43 -4.49 -4.23 5.75
N ASN A 44 -4.29 -5.44 5.23
CA ASN A 44 -4.16 -6.65 6.04
C ASN A 44 -2.70 -6.98 6.46
N GLY A 45 -1.73 -6.12 6.13
CA GLY A 45 -0.31 -6.29 6.46
C GLY A 45 0.18 -5.44 7.64
N SER A 46 1.42 -5.68 8.07
CA SER A 46 2.08 -4.87 9.12
C SER A 46 2.54 -3.52 8.57
N GLU A 47 1.98 -2.42 9.09
CA GLU A 47 2.40 -1.07 8.72
C GLU A 47 3.89 -0.83 8.99
N ARG A 48 4.42 -1.39 10.09
CA ARG A 48 5.84 -1.28 10.44
C ARG A 48 6.75 -1.92 9.39
N GLU A 49 6.39 -3.09 8.88
CA GLU A 49 7.15 -3.76 7.82
C GLU A 49 7.09 -2.97 6.51
N ASN A 50 5.95 -2.34 6.22
CA ASN A 50 5.79 -1.48 5.06
C ASN A 50 6.67 -0.23 5.11
N VAL A 51 6.76 0.42 6.28
CA VAL A 51 7.66 1.56 6.52
C VAL A 51 9.12 1.15 6.42
N LEU A 52 9.52 0.03 7.05
CA LEU A 52 10.89 -0.48 6.97
C LEU A 52 11.31 -0.79 5.53
N CYS A 53 10.42 -1.40 4.75
CA CYS A 53 10.66 -1.64 3.34
C CYS A 53 10.88 -0.32 2.58
N LEU A 54 10.10 0.73 2.88
CA LEU A 54 10.32 2.04 2.26
C LEU A 54 11.68 2.65 2.63
N MET A 55 12.11 2.53 3.89
CA MET A 55 13.39 3.10 4.35
C MET A 55 14.62 2.35 3.82
N LEU A 56 14.54 1.02 3.70
CA LEU A 56 15.67 0.19 3.27
C LEU A 56 15.89 0.22 1.76
N PHE A 57 14.87 0.59 0.98
CA PHE A 57 14.91 0.66 -0.48
C PHE A 57 14.69 2.08 -1.01
N LEU A 58 14.95 3.10 -0.19
CA LEU A 58 15.00 4.48 -0.68
C LEU A 58 16.15 4.57 -1.73
N PRO A 59 15.91 5.15 -2.92
CA PRO A 59 16.96 5.37 -3.91
C PRO A 59 18.06 6.31 -3.41
#